data_AF-A0A1W1Y8N6-F1
#
_entry.id   AF-A0A1W1Y8N6-F1
#
_cell.length_a   1.000
_cell.length_b   1.000
_cell.length_c   1.000
_cell.angle_alpha   90.00
_cell.angle_beta   90.00
_cell.angle_gamma   90.00
#
_symmetry.space_group_name_H-M   'P 1'
#
loop_
_entity.id
_entity.type
_entity.pdbx_description
1 polymer ?
#
loop_
_entity_poly.entity_id
_entity_poly.type
_entity_poly.pdbx_seq_one_letter_code
_entity_poly.pdbx_strand_id
1 'polypeptide(L)'
;MILAREQINRYLRHIIMPEISGPGQKKLLETTVFVCGENINAAAPAIYYLAASGIGCINCHFETPEGFDRLAASIRDLNSDVSIALAGSKDSEIRIFLGRPEFIIKQSDNIAEGFVPSIIALQNGWKGGIEVFRDLAAARSFLAVLSAGRQPVDVCPKDNLIKNGVFSSCFSGALCAMEVVKLVLAIGETADDLLYFNLLSMDFIKASQEDSARKIVELCTLKPEECQETRLEQGKVLIVGTGGLGSPAAYALASAGIGTIGLVDYDTVEISNLNRQILHTVSRIGMPKVESAAIFLKSLNPELTVNVYNTSLTKENVFDILEGYDVVIVAVDNFPARFLLNDACFFAGKPMIDAGVIRFDGTSMTIISKEIGPCYRCTLPDIPTSGKIPSCAETGVLGPLPGIMGFIQSAEAAKLLSSQGQLLSDRVVYFDGLFSSFHTLRLNKDDNCALCGTNPTIHELQKYDFVCADAGDQETQ
;
A
#
# COMPACT_ATOMS: atom_id res chain seq x y z
N MET A 1 -26.12 4.81 19.67
CA MET A 1 -26.63 4.58 18.29
C MET A 1 -25.92 3.35 17.74
N ILE A 2 -26.65 2.41 17.16
CA ILE A 2 -26.12 1.15 16.57
C ILE A 2 -25.76 1.43 15.10
N LEU A 3 -24.70 0.81 14.56
CA LEU A 3 -24.35 0.93 13.14
C LEU A 3 -25.54 0.51 12.26
N ALA A 4 -25.80 1.25 11.19
CA ALA A 4 -26.81 0.86 10.22
C ALA A 4 -26.42 -0.43 9.49
N ARG A 5 -27.39 -1.19 8.97
CA ARG A 5 -27.13 -2.45 8.25
C ARG A 5 -26.17 -2.26 7.07
N GLU A 6 -26.30 -1.17 6.34
CA GLU A 6 -25.42 -0.83 5.21
C GLU A 6 -23.98 -0.59 5.66
N GLN A 7 -23.80 0.11 6.79
CA GLN A 7 -22.48 0.32 7.40
C GLN A 7 -21.87 -1.00 7.87
N ILE A 8 -22.66 -1.89 8.48
CA ILE A 8 -22.19 -3.23 8.87
C ILE A 8 -21.66 -4.00 7.65
N ASN A 9 -22.40 -3.97 6.54
CA ASN A 9 -21.97 -4.64 5.31
C ASN A 9 -20.70 -4.02 4.71
N ARG A 10 -20.60 -2.69 4.68
CA ARG A 10 -19.43 -1.96 4.16
C ARG A 10 -18.16 -2.27 4.95
N TYR A 11 -18.25 -2.24 6.27
CA TYR A 11 -17.10 -2.38 7.17
C TYR A 11 -16.92 -3.79 7.72
N LEU A 12 -17.53 -4.80 7.07
CA LEU A 12 -17.54 -6.17 7.55
C LEU A 12 -16.14 -6.67 7.95
N ARG A 13 -15.12 -6.43 7.11
CA ARG A 13 -13.75 -6.89 7.37
C ARG A 13 -13.06 -6.22 8.56
N HIS A 14 -13.52 -5.04 8.98
CA HIS A 14 -13.10 -4.42 10.23
C HIS A 14 -13.91 -4.96 11.41
N ILE A 15 -15.23 -5.08 11.27
CA ILE A 15 -16.13 -5.47 12.35
C ILE A 15 -15.86 -6.89 12.84
N ILE A 16 -15.44 -7.80 11.97
CA ILE A 16 -15.07 -9.17 12.37
C ILE A 16 -13.76 -9.23 13.16
N MET A 17 -12.92 -8.19 13.10
CA MET A 17 -11.70 -8.11 13.89
C MET A 17 -12.05 -7.69 15.33
N PRO A 18 -11.71 -8.49 16.35
CA PRO A 18 -12.05 -8.17 17.75
C PRO A 18 -11.52 -6.81 18.23
N GLU A 19 -10.35 -6.40 17.72
CA GLU A 19 -9.71 -5.13 18.06
C GLU A 19 -10.47 -3.90 17.56
N ILE A 20 -11.24 -4.05 16.46
CA ILE A 20 -12.04 -2.96 15.90
C ILE A 20 -13.49 -3.14 16.31
N SER A 21 -14.11 -4.26 15.95
CA SER A 21 -15.51 -4.58 16.24
C SER A 21 -16.51 -3.50 15.77
N GLY A 22 -17.80 -3.70 16.06
CA GLY A 22 -18.83 -2.69 15.78
C GLY A 22 -18.58 -1.37 16.54
N PRO A 23 -18.34 -1.39 17.87
CA PRO A 23 -18.01 -0.20 18.65
C PRO A 23 -16.82 0.60 18.14
N GLY A 24 -15.72 -0.05 17.76
CA GLY A 24 -14.55 0.67 17.22
C GLY A 24 -14.83 1.25 15.85
N GLN A 25 -15.51 0.51 14.96
CA GLN A 25 -15.91 1.09 13.66
C GLN A 25 -16.84 2.30 13.83
N LYS A 26 -17.72 2.29 14.82
CA LYS A 26 -18.54 3.46 15.17
C LYS A 26 -17.66 4.62 15.62
N LYS A 27 -16.66 4.37 16.45
CA LYS A 27 -15.71 5.40 16.90
C LYS A 27 -14.99 6.05 15.72
N LEU A 28 -14.53 5.27 14.74
CA LEU A 28 -13.92 5.79 13.50
C LEU A 28 -14.89 6.74 12.75
N LEU A 29 -16.16 6.34 12.61
CA LEU A 29 -17.19 7.15 11.95
C LEU A 29 -17.52 8.44 12.70
N GLU A 30 -17.29 8.49 14.01
CA GLU A 30 -17.50 9.69 14.84
C GLU A 30 -16.27 10.62 14.85
N THR A 31 -15.12 10.16 14.34
CA THR A 31 -13.87 10.92 14.39
C THR A 31 -13.73 11.96 13.28
N THR A 32 -13.21 13.13 13.65
CA THR A 32 -12.76 14.17 12.71
C THR A 32 -11.24 14.25 12.63
N VAL A 33 -10.71 14.16 11.41
CA VAL A 33 -9.26 14.25 11.11
C VAL A 33 -8.99 15.44 10.21
N PHE A 34 -7.88 16.14 10.48
CA PHE A 34 -7.36 17.17 9.59
C PHE A 34 -6.13 16.67 8.83
N VAL A 35 -6.10 16.87 7.52
CA VAL A 35 -5.01 16.48 6.61
C VAL A 35 -4.44 17.74 5.94
N CYS A 36 -3.22 18.09 6.30
CA CYS A 36 -2.44 19.15 5.69
C CYS A 36 -1.37 18.54 4.78
N GLY A 37 -1.59 18.63 3.47
CA GLY A 37 -0.68 18.09 2.47
C GLY A 37 0.01 19.18 1.67
N GLU A 38 1.23 18.93 1.22
CA GLU A 38 1.92 19.86 0.31
C GLU A 38 1.11 20.08 -0.98
N ASN A 39 0.55 19.01 -1.52
CA ASN A 39 -0.37 19.01 -2.64
C ASN A 39 -1.35 17.84 -2.54
N ILE A 40 -2.40 17.87 -3.36
CA ILE A 40 -3.44 16.84 -3.38
C ILE A 40 -2.89 15.46 -3.70
N ASN A 41 -1.99 15.33 -4.68
CA ASN A 41 -1.48 14.02 -5.11
C ASN A 41 -0.70 13.32 -4.00
N ALA A 42 0.13 14.05 -3.25
CA ALA A 42 0.88 13.51 -2.13
C ALA A 42 -0.03 13.06 -0.96
N ALA A 43 -1.16 13.72 -0.76
CA ALA A 43 -2.10 13.44 0.34
C ALA A 43 -3.22 12.45 -0.03
N ALA A 44 -3.54 12.31 -1.31
CA ALA A 44 -4.66 11.50 -1.78
C ALA A 44 -4.61 10.05 -1.26
N PRO A 45 -3.47 9.34 -1.22
CA PRO A 45 -3.40 7.99 -0.65
C PRO A 45 -3.85 7.93 0.82
N ALA A 46 -3.45 8.90 1.65
CA ALA A 46 -3.91 8.99 3.03
C ALA A 46 -5.43 9.20 3.08
N ILE A 47 -5.95 10.13 2.29
CA ILE A 47 -7.36 10.49 2.27
C ILE A 47 -8.23 9.30 1.79
N TYR A 48 -7.81 8.59 0.75
CA TYR A 48 -8.49 7.38 0.28
C TYR A 48 -8.56 6.32 1.37
N TYR A 49 -7.46 6.06 2.08
CA TYR A 49 -7.45 5.04 3.13
C TYR A 49 -8.16 5.47 4.43
N LEU A 50 -8.15 6.76 4.78
CA LEU A 50 -8.98 7.31 5.86
C LEU A 50 -10.46 7.16 5.54
N ALA A 51 -10.87 7.52 4.31
CA ALA A 51 -12.24 7.39 3.85
C ALA A 51 -12.67 5.92 3.78
N ALA A 52 -11.86 5.04 3.19
CA ALA A 52 -12.12 3.60 3.13
C ALA A 52 -12.25 3.00 4.54
N SER A 53 -11.43 3.45 5.50
CA SER A 53 -11.51 3.02 6.90
C SER A 53 -12.73 3.54 7.65
N GLY A 54 -13.44 4.52 7.08
CA GLY A 54 -14.62 5.12 7.67
C GLY A 54 -14.33 6.17 8.72
N ILE A 55 -13.30 6.99 8.53
CA ILE A 55 -13.13 8.24 9.29
C ILE A 55 -14.21 9.23 8.85
N GLY A 56 -15.14 9.58 9.75
CA GLY A 56 -16.38 10.25 9.38
C GLY A 56 -16.23 11.66 8.80
N CYS A 57 -15.23 12.42 9.25
CA CYS A 57 -14.96 13.76 8.73
C CYS A 57 -13.47 13.95 8.43
N ILE A 58 -13.16 14.35 7.20
CA ILE A 58 -11.81 14.63 6.72
C ILE A 58 -11.74 16.10 6.27
N ASN A 59 -11.15 16.93 7.11
CA ASN A 59 -10.85 18.33 6.79
C ASN A 59 -9.49 18.41 6.10
N CYS A 60 -9.39 19.16 5.01
CA CYS A 60 -8.16 19.23 4.23
C CYS A 60 -7.63 20.65 4.07
N HIS A 61 -6.30 20.76 3.99
CA HIS A 61 -5.58 21.95 3.58
C HIS A 61 -4.42 21.57 2.64
N PHE A 62 -4.25 22.35 1.56
CA PHE A 62 -3.18 22.16 0.57
C PHE A 62 -2.58 23.52 0.17
N GLU A 63 -1.27 23.58 -0.15
CA GLU A 63 -0.70 24.80 -0.77
C GLU A 63 -1.37 25.10 -2.12
N THR A 64 -1.75 24.04 -2.85
CA THR A 64 -2.39 24.07 -4.16
C THR A 64 -3.66 23.19 -4.15
N PRO A 65 -4.86 23.78 -3.98
CA PRO A 65 -6.11 23.03 -3.88
C PRO A 65 -6.72 22.66 -5.25
N GLU A 66 -6.04 22.93 -6.37
CA GLU A 66 -6.53 22.64 -7.71
C GLU A 66 -6.81 21.14 -7.90
N GLY A 67 -8.05 20.80 -8.25
CA GLY A 67 -8.48 19.41 -8.41
C GLY A 67 -9.09 18.78 -7.15
N PHE A 68 -9.20 19.53 -6.04
CA PHE A 68 -9.86 19.06 -4.83
C PHE A 68 -11.29 18.57 -5.09
N ASP A 69 -12.07 19.25 -5.92
CA ASP A 69 -13.45 18.83 -6.24
C ASP A 69 -13.52 17.43 -6.83
N ARG A 70 -12.53 17.04 -7.64
CA ARG A 70 -12.43 15.69 -8.22
C ARG A 70 -12.09 14.66 -7.15
N LEU A 71 -11.12 14.96 -6.28
CA LEU A 71 -10.80 14.10 -5.14
C LEU A 71 -12.03 13.94 -4.23
N ALA A 72 -12.65 15.04 -3.84
CA ALA A 72 -13.81 15.05 -2.96
C ALA A 72 -15.01 14.28 -3.55
N ALA A 73 -15.24 14.39 -4.86
CA ALA A 73 -16.25 13.58 -5.56
C ALA A 73 -15.90 12.08 -5.53
N SER A 74 -14.64 11.73 -5.80
CA SER A 74 -14.15 10.35 -5.74
C SER A 74 -14.31 9.75 -4.34
N ILE A 75 -13.98 10.52 -3.29
CA ILE A 75 -14.12 10.10 -1.89
C ILE A 75 -15.58 9.88 -1.50
N ARG A 76 -16.48 10.78 -1.89
CA ARG A 76 -17.93 10.62 -1.63
C ARG A 76 -18.52 9.40 -2.35
N ASP A 77 -18.03 9.07 -3.54
CA ASP A 77 -18.45 7.87 -4.27
C ASP A 77 -17.82 6.60 -3.69
N LEU A 78 -16.56 6.64 -3.22
CA LEU A 78 -15.93 5.53 -2.50
C LEU A 78 -16.69 5.22 -1.21
N ASN A 79 -16.96 6.25 -0.41
CA ASN A 79 -17.60 6.09 0.88
C ASN A 79 -18.60 7.22 1.20
N SER A 80 -19.89 6.87 1.10
CA SER A 80 -21.01 7.76 1.40
C SER A 80 -21.16 8.11 2.89
N ASP A 81 -20.52 7.35 3.79
CA ASP A 81 -20.51 7.61 5.23
C ASP A 81 -19.51 8.71 5.64
N VAL A 82 -18.68 9.19 4.70
CA VAL A 82 -17.56 10.10 4.97
C VAL A 82 -17.79 11.47 4.35
N SER A 83 -17.58 12.50 5.15
CA SER A 83 -17.53 13.89 4.70
C SER A 83 -16.10 14.34 4.45
N ILE A 84 -15.91 15.16 3.41
CA ILE A 84 -14.61 15.72 3.05
C ILE A 84 -14.78 17.17 2.58
N ALA A 85 -13.96 18.07 3.11
CA ALA A 85 -14.04 19.51 2.81
C ALA A 85 -12.67 20.21 2.93
N LEU A 86 -12.50 21.33 2.22
CA LEU A 86 -11.43 22.27 2.52
C LEU A 86 -11.85 23.10 3.74
N ALA A 87 -11.17 22.86 4.86
CA ALA A 87 -11.50 23.48 6.15
C ALA A 87 -10.24 23.57 7.02
N GLY A 88 -10.26 24.47 8.01
CA GLY A 88 -9.19 24.60 8.98
C GLY A 88 -9.10 23.39 9.93
N SER A 89 -8.05 23.37 10.76
CA SER A 89 -7.78 22.29 11.73
C SER A 89 -8.62 22.34 13.01
N LYS A 90 -9.52 23.32 13.12
CA LYS A 90 -10.39 23.52 14.29
C LYS A 90 -11.28 22.29 14.46
N ASP A 91 -11.49 21.89 15.73
CA ASP A 91 -12.36 20.77 16.13
C ASP A 91 -11.91 19.37 15.63
N SER A 92 -10.73 19.25 15.04
CA SER A 92 -10.17 17.95 14.63
C SER A 92 -9.48 17.26 15.80
N GLU A 93 -9.72 15.96 15.97
CA GLU A 93 -9.17 15.15 17.06
C GLU A 93 -7.74 14.69 16.79
N ILE A 94 -7.41 14.49 15.51
CA ILE A 94 -6.09 14.07 15.03
C ILE A 94 -5.72 14.90 13.81
N ARG A 95 -4.44 15.24 13.67
CA ARG A 95 -3.91 15.97 12.51
C ARG A 95 -2.84 15.16 11.79
N ILE A 96 -2.76 15.32 10.48
CA ILE A 96 -1.73 14.74 9.63
C ILE A 96 -1.07 15.88 8.85
N PHE A 97 0.24 15.97 8.92
CA PHE A 97 1.05 16.90 8.12
C PHE A 97 1.98 16.06 7.25
N LEU A 98 1.82 16.14 5.92
CA LEU A 98 2.55 15.27 5.01
C LEU A 98 3.12 16.03 3.80
N GLY A 99 4.39 15.80 3.50
CA GLY A 99 5.07 16.42 2.37
C GLY A 99 6.56 16.55 2.56
N ARG A 100 7.20 17.38 1.74
CA ARG A 100 8.64 17.60 1.81
C ARG A 100 9.07 18.35 3.08
N PRO A 101 10.33 18.20 3.52
CA PRO A 101 10.88 18.93 4.67
C PRO A 101 10.58 20.42 4.64
N GLU A 102 10.73 21.09 3.50
CA GLU A 102 10.47 22.53 3.38
C GLU A 102 9.01 22.89 3.62
N PHE A 103 8.08 22.05 3.17
CA PHE A 103 6.66 22.24 3.40
C PHE A 103 6.34 22.08 4.89
N ILE A 104 6.80 21.00 5.52
CA ILE A 104 6.54 20.75 6.94
C ILE A 104 7.10 21.86 7.83
N ILE A 105 8.30 22.37 7.55
CA ILE A 105 8.87 23.51 8.28
C ILE A 105 7.97 24.75 8.17
N LYS A 106 7.42 25.06 6.99
CA LYS A 106 6.48 26.19 6.83
C LYS A 106 5.20 25.99 7.65
N GLN A 107 4.78 24.75 7.89
CA GLN A 107 3.59 24.42 8.67
C GLN A 107 3.83 24.39 10.18
N SER A 108 5.03 24.74 10.68
CA SER A 108 5.39 24.66 12.11
C SER A 108 4.39 25.37 13.03
N ASP A 109 3.91 26.55 12.65
CA ASP A 109 2.94 27.30 13.46
C ASP A 109 1.58 26.60 13.49
N ASN A 110 1.12 26.07 12.35
CA ASN A 110 -0.13 25.30 12.24
C ASN A 110 -0.08 23.98 13.02
N ILE A 111 1.10 23.37 13.11
CA ILE A 111 1.34 22.18 13.95
C ILE A 111 1.22 22.57 15.43
N ALA A 112 1.78 23.72 15.82
CA ALA A 112 1.83 24.14 17.22
C ALA A 112 0.50 24.69 17.76
N GLU A 113 -0.30 25.34 16.91
CA GLU A 113 -1.53 26.00 17.32
C GLU A 113 -2.59 25.00 17.78
N GLY A 114 -3.04 25.10 19.05
CA GLY A 114 -4.10 24.25 19.59
C GLY A 114 -3.80 22.76 19.43
N PHE A 115 -2.57 22.35 19.77
CA PHE A 115 -2.03 21.01 19.53
C PHE A 115 -2.98 19.89 20.01
N VAL A 116 -3.14 18.91 19.13
CA VAL A 116 -3.79 17.61 19.37
C VAL A 116 -2.85 16.53 18.83
N PRO A 117 -3.08 15.23 19.11
CA PRO A 117 -2.26 14.17 18.52
C PRO A 117 -2.06 14.39 17.01
N SER A 118 -0.80 14.47 16.60
CA SER A 118 -0.42 14.89 15.25
C SER A 118 0.57 13.92 14.66
N ILE A 119 0.35 13.53 13.42
CA ILE A 119 1.23 12.67 12.64
C ILE A 119 2.00 13.56 11.68
N ILE A 120 3.33 13.47 11.67
CA ILE A 120 4.15 14.15 10.67
C ILE A 120 4.79 13.09 9.77
N ALA A 121 4.55 13.21 8.46
CA ALA A 121 5.13 12.34 7.44
C ALA A 121 6.00 13.13 6.47
N LEU A 122 7.31 12.91 6.56
CA LEU A 122 8.30 13.50 5.66
C LEU A 122 8.46 12.64 4.41
N GLN A 123 8.58 13.30 3.26
CA GLN A 123 8.75 12.66 1.95
C GLN A 123 9.90 13.35 1.20
N ASN A 124 10.88 12.60 0.71
CA ASN A 124 11.98 13.15 -0.09
C ASN A 124 12.52 12.11 -1.08
N GLY A 125 12.01 12.14 -2.31
CA GLY A 125 12.29 11.11 -3.32
C GLY A 125 11.84 9.73 -2.83
N TRP A 126 12.74 8.73 -2.85
CA TRP A 126 12.46 7.36 -2.37
C TRP A 126 12.42 7.21 -0.84
N LYS A 127 12.80 8.26 -0.10
CA LYS A 127 12.91 8.24 1.35
C LYS A 127 11.72 8.92 2.01
N GLY A 128 11.48 8.55 3.25
CA GLY A 128 10.56 9.25 4.10
C GLY A 128 10.67 8.84 5.56
N GLY A 129 9.84 9.45 6.38
CA GLY A 129 9.78 9.18 7.80
C GLY A 129 8.40 9.53 8.34
N ILE A 130 7.89 8.72 9.25
CA ILE A 130 6.62 8.98 9.94
C ILE A 130 6.85 8.96 11.44
N GLU A 131 6.26 9.92 12.14
CA GLU A 131 6.29 9.99 13.61
C GLU A 131 4.96 10.53 14.13
N VAL A 132 4.50 9.96 15.24
CA VAL A 132 3.25 10.28 15.93
C VAL A 132 3.58 11.07 17.19
N PHE A 133 3.11 12.31 17.26
CA PHE A 133 3.34 13.20 18.38
C PHE A 133 2.10 13.29 19.26
N ARG A 134 2.28 13.05 20.57
CA ARG A 134 1.22 13.16 21.59
C ARG A 134 1.31 14.44 22.41
N ASP A 135 2.43 15.15 22.32
CA ASP A 135 2.63 16.44 22.96
C ASP A 135 3.41 17.42 22.06
N LEU A 136 3.20 18.70 22.33
CA LEU A 136 3.78 19.79 21.57
C LEU A 136 5.30 19.91 21.75
N ALA A 137 5.85 19.50 22.89
CA ALA A 137 7.28 19.65 23.15
C ALA A 137 8.09 18.70 22.26
N ALA A 138 7.65 17.44 22.13
CA ALA A 138 8.23 16.47 21.20
C ALA A 138 8.16 16.97 19.75
N ALA A 139 6.98 17.44 19.31
CA ALA A 139 6.80 17.97 17.95
C ALA A 139 7.71 19.17 17.66
N ARG A 140 7.86 20.10 18.62
CA ARG A 140 8.78 21.25 18.48
C ARG A 140 10.24 20.81 18.42
N SER A 141 10.63 19.81 19.20
CA SER A 141 11.98 19.25 19.17
C SER A 141 12.29 18.68 17.78
N PHE A 142 11.36 17.88 17.24
CA PHE A 142 11.46 17.34 15.88
C PHE A 142 11.59 18.45 14.82
N LEU A 143 10.71 19.47 14.87
CA LEU A 143 10.73 20.58 13.92
C LEU A 143 12.02 21.41 14.00
N ALA A 144 12.59 21.58 15.19
CA ALA A 144 13.87 22.26 15.37
C ALA A 144 15.02 21.48 14.70
N VAL A 145 15.05 20.15 14.87
CA VAL A 145 16.02 19.27 14.21
C VAL A 145 15.86 19.30 12.69
N LEU A 146 14.62 19.20 12.20
CA LEU A 146 14.29 19.30 10.77
C LEU A 146 14.77 20.62 10.16
N SER A 147 14.55 21.73 10.88
CA SER A 147 14.99 23.07 10.45
C SER A 147 16.51 23.21 10.42
N ALA A 148 17.21 22.60 11.37
CA ALA A 148 18.68 22.64 11.46
C ALA A 148 19.37 21.73 10.43
N GLY A 149 18.73 20.62 10.03
CA GLY A 149 19.27 19.65 9.07
C GLY A 149 19.23 20.08 7.61
N ARG A 150 18.76 21.31 7.32
CA ARG A 150 18.60 21.83 5.95
C ARG A 150 19.95 22.01 5.26
N GLN A 151 20.13 21.38 4.10
CA GLN A 151 21.19 21.72 3.16
C GLN A 151 20.61 22.39 1.91
N PRO A 152 21.33 23.32 1.27
CA PRO A 152 20.91 23.91 -0.01
C PRO A 152 20.87 22.81 -1.09
N VAL A 153 19.70 22.59 -1.68
CA VAL A 153 19.47 21.52 -2.67
C VAL A 153 19.66 22.07 -4.09
N ASP A 154 20.87 21.90 -4.63
CA ASP A 154 21.18 22.06 -6.07
C ASP A 154 21.57 20.73 -6.74
N VAL A 155 21.43 19.60 -6.04
CA VAL A 155 21.97 18.30 -6.48
C VAL A 155 21.04 17.56 -7.44
N CYS A 156 19.73 17.84 -7.43
CA CYS A 156 18.73 17.00 -8.11
C CYS A 156 17.67 17.83 -8.85
N PRO A 157 17.34 17.50 -10.11
CA PRO A 157 16.24 18.13 -10.82
C PRO A 157 14.91 17.95 -10.08
N LYS A 158 14.15 19.04 -9.91
CA LYS A 158 12.88 19.03 -9.17
C LYS A 158 11.86 18.03 -9.74
N ASP A 159 11.78 17.91 -11.07
CA ASP A 159 10.83 17.02 -11.73
C ASP A 159 11.13 15.54 -11.43
N ASN A 160 12.42 15.16 -11.39
CA ASN A 160 12.83 13.81 -11.02
C ASN A 160 12.47 13.52 -9.56
N LEU A 161 12.67 14.48 -8.65
CA LEU A 161 12.30 14.30 -7.24
C LEU A 161 10.79 14.15 -7.06
N ILE A 162 9.99 14.87 -7.84
CA ILE A 162 8.52 14.76 -7.80
C ILE A 162 8.08 13.40 -8.33
N LYS A 163 8.58 12.97 -9.50
CA LYS A 163 8.28 11.64 -10.06
C LYS A 163 8.70 10.52 -9.11
N ASN A 164 9.91 10.59 -8.56
CA ASN A 164 10.44 9.59 -7.63
C ASN A 164 9.71 9.61 -6.27
N GLY A 165 9.12 10.75 -5.89
CA GLY A 165 8.36 10.94 -4.66
C GLY A 165 6.97 10.31 -4.65
N VAL A 166 6.46 9.81 -5.79
CA VAL A 166 5.14 9.18 -5.86
C VAL A 166 5.06 7.94 -4.96
N PHE A 167 6.08 7.09 -4.96
CA PHE A 167 6.06 5.85 -4.18
C PHE A 167 6.14 6.11 -2.67
N SER A 168 7.01 7.03 -2.24
CA SER A 168 7.15 7.39 -0.82
C SER A 168 5.92 8.13 -0.29
N SER A 169 5.29 8.98 -1.10
CA SER A 169 4.03 9.65 -0.73
C SER A 169 2.86 8.67 -0.62
N CYS A 170 2.73 7.73 -1.55
CA CYS A 170 1.75 6.66 -1.46
C CYS A 170 1.94 5.80 -0.21
N PHE A 171 3.16 5.31 0.00
CA PHE A 171 3.52 4.47 1.14
C PHE A 171 3.27 5.18 2.48
N SER A 172 3.78 6.40 2.63
CA SER A 172 3.57 7.20 3.86
C SER A 172 2.10 7.55 4.07
N GLY A 173 1.32 7.79 3.01
CA GLY A 173 -0.10 8.07 3.13
C GLY A 173 -0.90 6.90 3.73
N ALA A 174 -0.64 5.67 3.28
CA ALA A 174 -1.27 4.48 3.87
C ALA A 174 -0.82 4.26 5.33
N LEU A 175 0.46 4.48 5.64
CA LEU A 175 0.95 4.44 7.03
C LEU A 175 0.24 5.48 7.91
N CYS A 176 0.10 6.73 7.46
CA CYS A 176 -0.64 7.75 8.20
C CYS A 176 -2.08 7.32 8.49
N ALA A 177 -2.79 6.77 7.50
CA ALA A 177 -4.15 6.27 7.71
C ALA A 177 -4.20 5.13 8.73
N MET A 178 -3.22 4.22 8.71
CA MET A 178 -3.08 3.17 9.72
C MET A 178 -2.87 3.74 11.13
N GLU A 179 -1.94 4.68 11.28
CA GLU A 179 -1.65 5.34 12.57
C GLU A 179 -2.86 6.09 13.12
N VAL A 180 -3.65 6.74 12.26
CA VAL A 180 -4.93 7.34 12.67
C VAL A 180 -5.88 6.28 13.24
N VAL A 181 -6.09 5.16 12.54
CA VAL A 181 -6.98 4.10 13.03
C VAL A 181 -6.50 3.59 14.40
N LYS A 182 -5.19 3.39 14.55
CA LYS A 182 -4.59 2.95 15.82
C LYS A 182 -4.77 3.97 16.94
N LEU A 183 -4.55 5.26 16.67
CA LEU A 183 -4.78 6.34 17.64
C LEU A 183 -6.24 6.41 18.08
N VAL A 184 -7.18 6.36 17.13
CA VAL A 184 -8.62 6.42 17.42
C VAL A 184 -9.04 5.22 18.27
N LEU A 185 -8.59 4.02 17.91
CA LEU A 185 -9.02 2.79 18.57
C LEU A 185 -8.21 2.43 19.82
N ALA A 186 -7.07 3.09 20.04
CA ALA A 186 -6.09 2.76 21.07
C ALA A 186 -5.64 1.29 21.00
N ILE A 187 -5.30 0.83 19.80
CA ILE A 187 -4.83 -0.53 19.53
C ILE A 187 -3.36 -0.52 19.11
N GLY A 188 -2.61 -1.51 19.61
CA GLY A 188 -1.19 -1.65 19.32
C GLY A 188 -0.32 -0.50 19.82
N GLU A 189 0.84 -0.35 19.19
CA GLU A 189 1.82 0.72 19.46
C GLU A 189 1.97 1.59 18.21
N THR A 190 1.68 2.87 18.33
CA THR A 190 1.87 3.83 17.25
C THR A 190 3.35 4.09 16.96
N ALA A 191 3.65 4.71 15.83
CA ALA A 191 4.99 5.18 15.48
C ALA A 191 5.40 6.42 16.30
N ASP A 192 5.45 6.29 17.64
CA ASP A 192 5.81 7.37 18.57
C ASP A 192 7.31 7.74 18.49
N ASP A 193 8.12 6.85 17.93
CA ASP A 193 9.49 7.11 17.50
C ASP A 193 9.55 7.18 15.96
N LEU A 194 10.51 7.94 15.41
CA LEU A 194 10.68 8.11 13.96
C LEU A 194 10.85 6.75 13.26
N LEU A 195 9.85 6.37 12.46
CA LEU A 195 9.94 5.28 11.51
C LEU A 195 10.47 5.83 10.18
N TYR A 196 11.79 5.76 10.00
CA TYR A 196 12.48 6.08 8.76
C TYR A 196 12.34 4.93 7.75
N PHE A 197 12.18 5.28 6.47
CA PHE A 197 12.21 4.31 5.38
C PHE A 197 12.97 4.84 4.15
N ASN A 198 13.57 3.91 3.42
CA ASN A 198 14.12 4.12 2.08
C ASN A 198 13.62 3.00 1.16
N LEU A 199 12.67 3.33 0.27
CA LEU A 199 12.09 2.36 -0.66
C LEU A 199 13.06 1.93 -1.77
N LEU A 200 14.12 2.71 -2.01
CA LEU A 200 15.15 2.35 -2.98
C LEU A 200 15.98 1.15 -2.49
N SER A 201 16.34 1.12 -1.21
CA SER A 201 17.07 0.00 -0.58
C SER A 201 16.18 -1.02 0.15
N MET A 202 14.91 -0.68 0.39
CA MET A 202 13.98 -1.36 1.29
C MET A 202 14.50 -1.46 2.72
N ASP A 203 15.10 -0.36 3.19
CA ASP A 203 15.50 -0.21 4.59
C ASP A 203 14.38 0.49 5.36
N PHE A 204 14.03 -0.08 6.51
CA PHE A 204 13.02 0.45 7.43
C PHE A 204 13.61 0.44 8.82
N ILE A 205 13.63 1.59 9.49
CA ILE A 205 14.34 1.78 10.76
C ILE A 205 13.45 2.57 11.70
N LYS A 206 13.04 1.95 12.81
CA LYS A 206 12.49 2.66 13.96
C LYS A 206 13.66 3.24 14.74
N ALA A 207 13.93 4.52 14.56
CA ALA A 207 15.07 5.19 15.15
C ALA A 207 14.81 5.48 16.63
N SER A 208 15.78 5.20 17.50
CA SER A 208 15.70 5.69 18.89
C SER A 208 15.71 7.22 18.91
N GLN A 209 15.34 7.82 20.04
CA GLN A 209 15.41 9.29 20.18
C GLN A 209 16.81 9.86 19.89
N GLU A 210 17.88 9.15 20.27
CA GLU A 210 19.26 9.55 20.00
C GLU A 210 19.60 9.52 18.50
N ASP A 211 19.04 8.57 17.76
CA ASP A 211 19.30 8.37 16.33
C ASP A 211 18.37 9.16 15.40
N SER A 212 17.23 9.63 15.91
CA SER A 212 16.20 10.32 15.13
C SER A 212 16.76 11.54 14.40
N ALA A 213 17.60 12.34 15.06
CA ALA A 213 18.19 13.52 14.43
C ALA A 213 19.12 13.17 13.25
N ARG A 214 19.92 12.10 13.38
CA ARG A 214 20.78 11.61 12.30
C ARG A 214 19.92 11.14 11.11
N LYS A 215 18.83 10.43 11.37
CA LYS A 215 17.93 9.93 10.32
C LYS A 215 17.13 11.04 9.63
N ILE A 216 16.74 12.09 10.34
CA ILE A 216 16.14 13.28 9.73
C ILE A 216 17.13 13.95 8.76
N VAL A 217 18.39 14.09 9.16
CA VAL A 217 19.45 14.65 8.29
C VAL A 217 19.68 13.74 7.08
N GLU A 218 19.73 12.42 7.27
CA GLU A 218 19.88 11.45 6.18
C GLU A 218 18.70 11.51 5.18
N LEU A 219 17.47 11.67 5.68
CA LEU A 219 16.27 11.85 4.86
C LEU A 219 16.35 13.14 4.04
N CYS A 220 16.82 14.23 4.64
CA CYS A 220 16.96 15.53 3.96
C CYS A 220 18.12 15.57 2.96
N THR A 221 19.09 14.66 3.08
CA THR A 221 20.28 14.63 2.21
C THR A 221 20.05 13.70 1.02
N LEU A 222 19.95 14.24 -0.20
CA LEU A 222 19.79 13.44 -1.41
C LEU A 222 21.15 13.06 -2.02
N LYS A 223 21.28 11.82 -2.46
CA LYS A 223 22.45 11.32 -3.19
C LYS A 223 22.17 11.30 -4.71
N PRO A 224 23.20 11.43 -5.56
CA PRO A 224 23.02 11.46 -7.02
C PRO A 224 22.26 10.24 -7.59
N GLU A 225 22.50 9.05 -7.05
CA GLU A 225 21.81 7.82 -7.46
C GLU A 225 20.31 7.84 -7.16
N GLU A 226 19.85 8.61 -6.17
CA GLU A 226 18.45 8.76 -5.79
C GLU A 226 17.69 9.74 -6.71
N CYS A 227 18.42 10.45 -7.58
CA CYS A 227 17.93 11.52 -8.43
C CYS A 227 17.86 11.14 -9.91
N GLN A 228 18.19 9.89 -10.22
CA GLN A 228 17.93 9.31 -11.53
C GLN A 228 16.42 9.27 -11.79
N GLU A 229 16.01 9.70 -12.96
CA GLU A 229 14.61 9.63 -13.36
C GLU A 229 14.17 8.17 -13.45
N THR A 230 13.09 7.81 -12.77
CA THR A 230 12.44 6.51 -12.96
C THR A 230 11.65 6.55 -14.27
N ARG A 231 12.24 6.06 -15.36
CA ARG A 231 11.58 5.98 -16.67
C ARG A 231 10.65 4.78 -16.73
N LEU A 232 9.37 5.03 -16.51
CA LEU A 232 8.32 3.99 -16.50
C LEU A 232 7.42 4.04 -17.73
N GLU A 233 7.56 5.05 -18.58
CA GLU A 233 6.65 5.32 -19.70
C GLU A 233 6.62 4.19 -20.74
N GLN A 234 7.65 3.33 -20.77
CA GLN A 234 7.73 2.16 -21.64
C GLN A 234 7.45 0.84 -20.91
N GLY A 235 7.38 0.86 -19.58
CA GLY A 235 7.21 -0.35 -18.77
C GLY A 235 5.79 -0.91 -18.85
N LYS A 236 5.70 -2.23 -18.82
CA LYS A 236 4.44 -2.97 -18.84
C LYS A 236 4.35 -3.89 -17.63
N VAL A 237 3.39 -3.61 -16.73
CA VAL A 237 3.18 -4.39 -15.51
C VAL A 237 1.87 -5.16 -15.60
N LEU A 238 1.91 -6.47 -15.34
CA LEU A 238 0.71 -7.27 -15.12
C LEU A 238 0.38 -7.29 -13.64
N ILE A 239 -0.84 -6.96 -13.25
CA ILE A 239 -1.34 -7.04 -11.88
C ILE A 239 -2.43 -8.09 -11.83
N VAL A 240 -2.19 -9.15 -11.06
CA VAL A 240 -3.14 -10.25 -10.90
C VAL A 240 -3.84 -10.12 -9.56
N GLY A 241 -5.13 -9.81 -9.61
CA GLY A 241 -5.94 -9.36 -8.49
C GLY A 241 -5.99 -7.83 -8.44
N THR A 242 -7.20 -7.28 -8.49
CA THR A 242 -7.47 -5.83 -8.40
C THR A 242 -8.04 -5.42 -7.05
N GLY A 243 -7.98 -6.33 -6.07
CA GLY A 243 -8.44 -6.14 -4.70
C GLY A 243 -7.52 -5.28 -3.84
N GLY A 244 -7.38 -5.63 -2.55
CA GLY A 244 -6.74 -4.76 -1.55
C GLY A 244 -5.26 -4.47 -1.82
N LEU A 245 -4.52 -5.43 -2.41
CA LEU A 245 -3.11 -5.27 -2.78
C LEU A 245 -2.94 -4.67 -4.18
N GLY A 246 -3.77 -5.10 -5.14
CA GLY A 246 -3.65 -4.68 -6.53
C GLY A 246 -4.13 -3.24 -6.75
N SER A 247 -5.15 -2.80 -6.00
CA SER A 247 -5.65 -1.43 -6.02
C SER A 247 -4.55 -0.38 -5.78
N PRO A 248 -3.84 -0.40 -4.63
CA PRO A 248 -2.75 0.53 -4.36
C PRO A 248 -1.56 0.36 -5.32
N ALA A 249 -1.22 -0.88 -5.70
CA ALA A 249 -0.13 -1.12 -6.63
C ALA A 249 -0.37 -0.44 -7.99
N ALA A 250 -1.56 -0.61 -8.56
CA ALA A 250 -1.95 0.02 -9.82
C ALA A 250 -2.08 1.55 -9.67
N TYR A 251 -2.61 2.04 -8.55
CA TYR A 251 -2.71 3.47 -8.25
C TYR A 251 -1.34 4.15 -8.31
N ALA A 252 -0.34 3.59 -7.61
CA ALA A 252 0.99 4.19 -7.53
C ALA A 252 1.72 4.12 -8.88
N LEU A 253 1.64 3.00 -9.60
CA LEU A 253 2.24 2.88 -10.93
C LEU A 253 1.61 3.83 -11.95
N ALA A 254 0.27 3.97 -11.95
CA ALA A 254 -0.43 4.92 -12.81
C ALA A 254 -0.06 6.37 -12.48
N SER A 255 0.01 6.71 -11.18
CA SER A 255 0.45 8.03 -10.69
C SER A 255 1.91 8.33 -11.07
N ALA A 256 2.76 7.30 -11.12
CA ALA A 256 4.17 7.41 -11.48
C ALA A 256 4.39 7.45 -13.01
N GLY A 257 3.34 7.32 -13.82
CA GLY A 257 3.42 7.42 -15.28
C GLY A 257 3.88 6.14 -15.98
N ILE A 258 3.57 4.96 -15.43
CA ILE A 258 3.79 3.68 -16.14
C ILE A 258 3.08 3.69 -17.52
N GLY A 259 3.71 3.10 -18.52
CA GLY A 259 3.15 3.05 -19.88
C GLY A 259 1.95 2.12 -20.03
N THR A 260 2.01 0.92 -19.45
CA THR A 260 0.95 -0.08 -19.56
C THR A 260 0.72 -0.84 -18.26
N ILE A 261 -0.56 -0.99 -17.88
CA ILE A 261 -0.99 -1.92 -16.83
C ILE A 261 -1.94 -2.95 -17.43
N GLY A 262 -1.63 -4.23 -17.23
CA GLY A 262 -2.57 -5.33 -17.39
C GLY A 262 -3.26 -5.65 -16.08
N LEU A 263 -4.57 -5.84 -16.09
CA LEU A 263 -5.36 -6.18 -14.92
C LEU A 263 -6.04 -7.53 -15.14
N VAL A 264 -5.79 -8.50 -14.25
CA VAL A 264 -6.45 -9.80 -14.27
C VAL A 264 -7.25 -9.98 -12.98
N ASP A 265 -8.57 -10.11 -13.08
CA ASP A 265 -9.46 -10.37 -11.96
C ASP A 265 -10.79 -10.89 -12.55
N TYR A 266 -11.43 -11.84 -11.89
CA TYR A 266 -12.71 -12.40 -12.32
C TYR A 266 -13.89 -11.93 -11.45
N ASP A 267 -13.60 -11.27 -10.33
CA ASP A 267 -14.63 -10.83 -9.39
C ASP A 267 -15.34 -9.56 -9.89
N THR A 268 -16.49 -9.31 -9.27
CA THR A 268 -17.20 -8.02 -9.34
C THR A 268 -16.97 -7.17 -8.10
N VAL A 269 -17.20 -5.86 -8.22
CA VAL A 269 -17.11 -4.92 -7.10
C VAL A 269 -18.21 -5.19 -6.08
N GLU A 270 -17.84 -5.26 -4.80
CA GLU A 270 -18.77 -5.44 -3.68
C GLU A 270 -18.55 -4.39 -2.59
N ILE A 271 -19.63 -4.01 -1.90
CA ILE A 271 -19.58 -2.96 -0.86
C ILE A 271 -18.66 -3.33 0.31
N SER A 272 -18.61 -4.61 0.69
CA SER A 272 -17.79 -5.17 1.79
C SER A 272 -16.29 -5.10 1.51
N ASN A 273 -15.92 -4.76 0.28
CA ASN A 273 -14.55 -4.68 -0.20
C ASN A 273 -14.05 -3.23 -0.31
N LEU A 274 -14.94 -2.23 -0.31
CA LEU A 274 -14.59 -0.82 -0.45
C LEU A 274 -13.85 -0.26 0.77
N ASN A 275 -13.82 -0.98 1.89
CA ASN A 275 -13.04 -0.59 3.06
C ASN A 275 -11.51 -0.70 2.88
N ARG A 276 -11.05 -1.26 1.75
CA ARG A 276 -9.61 -1.42 1.43
C ARG A 276 -9.26 -1.37 -0.06
N GLN A 277 -10.24 -1.38 -0.97
CA GLN A 277 -10.03 -1.42 -2.43
C GLN A 277 -10.30 -0.06 -3.07
N ILE A 278 -9.29 0.82 -3.02
CA ILE A 278 -9.42 2.25 -3.34
C ILE A 278 -9.69 2.59 -4.81
N LEU A 279 -9.57 1.62 -5.74
CA LEU A 279 -9.91 1.83 -7.15
C LEU A 279 -11.41 1.68 -7.45
N HIS A 280 -12.17 1.14 -6.51
CA HIS A 280 -13.59 0.84 -6.67
C HIS A 280 -14.45 1.82 -5.86
N THR A 281 -15.69 2.01 -6.27
CA THR A 281 -16.62 2.93 -5.61
C THR A 281 -18.03 2.36 -5.57
N VAL A 282 -18.91 3.00 -4.80
CA VAL A 282 -20.31 2.61 -4.63
C VAL A 282 -21.06 2.61 -5.96
N SER A 283 -20.85 3.61 -6.81
CA SER A 283 -21.49 3.69 -8.14
C SER A 283 -21.15 2.53 -9.08
N ARG A 284 -20.09 1.76 -8.79
CA ARG A 284 -19.60 0.65 -9.62
C ARG A 284 -19.81 -0.73 -8.99
N ILE A 285 -20.60 -0.84 -7.91
CA ILE A 285 -20.96 -2.16 -7.34
C ILE A 285 -21.61 -3.05 -8.41
N GLY A 286 -21.18 -4.31 -8.49
CA GLY A 286 -21.61 -5.30 -9.49
C GLY A 286 -20.87 -5.24 -10.83
N MET A 287 -20.08 -4.18 -11.10
CA MET A 287 -19.20 -4.12 -12.27
C MET A 287 -18.01 -5.08 -12.09
N PRO A 288 -17.50 -5.72 -13.14
CA PRO A 288 -16.22 -6.44 -13.08
C PRO A 288 -15.12 -5.56 -12.49
N LYS A 289 -14.33 -6.08 -11.55
CA LYS A 289 -13.33 -5.26 -10.86
C LYS A 289 -12.28 -4.70 -11.82
N VAL A 290 -11.84 -5.48 -12.82
CA VAL A 290 -10.90 -5.01 -13.85
C VAL A 290 -11.42 -3.79 -14.62
N GLU A 291 -12.71 -3.74 -14.93
CA GLU A 291 -13.33 -2.61 -15.63
C GLU A 291 -13.46 -1.40 -14.71
N SER A 292 -13.93 -1.61 -13.48
CA SER A 292 -13.99 -0.54 -12.48
C SER A 292 -12.61 0.08 -12.22
N ALA A 293 -11.58 -0.75 -12.13
CA ALA A 293 -10.21 -0.29 -11.93
C ALA A 293 -9.71 0.48 -13.14
N ALA A 294 -9.97 0.00 -14.37
CA ALA A 294 -9.59 0.70 -15.59
C ALA A 294 -10.20 2.10 -15.68
N ILE A 295 -11.48 2.28 -15.31
CA ILE A 295 -12.14 3.60 -15.26
C ILE A 295 -11.38 4.54 -14.31
N PHE A 296 -11.06 4.07 -13.10
CA PHE A 296 -10.33 4.87 -12.12
C PHE A 296 -8.94 5.25 -12.63
N LEU A 297 -8.17 4.26 -13.09
CA LEU A 297 -6.79 4.46 -13.54
C LEU A 297 -6.70 5.42 -14.74
N LYS A 298 -7.66 5.33 -15.68
CA LYS A 298 -7.75 6.27 -16.81
C LYS A 298 -8.15 7.68 -16.39
N SER A 299 -8.94 7.83 -15.33
CA SER A 299 -9.26 9.16 -14.77
C SER A 299 -8.05 9.81 -14.10
N LEU A 300 -7.15 8.98 -13.54
CA LEU A 300 -5.91 9.40 -12.89
C LEU A 300 -4.82 9.72 -13.92
N ASN A 301 -4.65 8.88 -14.93
CA ASN A 301 -3.69 9.05 -16.02
C ASN A 301 -4.33 8.66 -17.37
N PRO A 302 -4.82 9.63 -18.16
CA PRO A 302 -5.46 9.36 -19.45
C PRO A 302 -4.58 8.64 -20.48
N GLU A 303 -3.27 8.87 -20.44
CA GLU A 303 -2.27 8.31 -21.37
C GLU A 303 -1.93 6.85 -21.07
N LEU A 304 -2.21 6.37 -19.85
CA LEU A 304 -1.92 4.99 -19.43
C LEU A 304 -2.67 3.96 -20.29
N THR A 305 -1.98 3.00 -20.90
CA THR A 305 -2.67 1.86 -21.52
C THR A 305 -3.14 0.88 -20.45
N VAL A 306 -4.43 0.56 -20.42
CA VAL A 306 -5.00 -0.42 -19.49
C VAL A 306 -5.61 -1.58 -20.27
N ASN A 307 -5.03 -2.77 -20.10
CA ASN A 307 -5.55 -4.00 -20.67
C ASN A 307 -6.30 -4.78 -19.59
N VAL A 308 -7.56 -5.13 -19.85
CA VAL A 308 -8.41 -5.83 -18.89
C VAL A 308 -8.59 -7.29 -19.29
N TYR A 309 -8.41 -8.19 -18.34
CA TYR A 309 -8.66 -9.62 -18.47
C TYR A 309 -9.65 -10.03 -17.37
N ASN A 310 -10.93 -10.00 -17.71
CA ASN A 310 -11.99 -10.47 -16.81
C ASN A 310 -12.06 -12.00 -16.79
N THR A 311 -11.05 -12.63 -16.19
CA THR A 311 -10.87 -14.09 -16.16
C THR A 311 -10.08 -14.51 -14.93
N SER A 312 -10.28 -15.75 -14.49
CA SER A 312 -9.33 -16.40 -13.59
C SER A 312 -8.09 -16.83 -14.38
N LEU A 313 -6.93 -16.82 -13.74
CA LEU A 313 -5.72 -17.40 -14.32
C LEU A 313 -5.73 -18.91 -14.18
N THR A 314 -5.37 -19.58 -15.27
CA THR A 314 -5.29 -21.03 -15.35
C THR A 314 -4.02 -21.44 -16.08
N LYS A 315 -3.68 -22.74 -16.01
CA LYS A 315 -2.55 -23.31 -16.75
C LYS A 315 -2.66 -23.03 -18.26
N GLU A 316 -3.89 -22.95 -18.77
CA GLU A 316 -4.19 -22.82 -20.20
C GLU A 316 -4.03 -21.39 -20.73
N ASN A 317 -4.22 -20.35 -19.90
CA ASN A 317 -4.20 -18.95 -20.35
C ASN A 317 -3.01 -18.13 -19.83
N VAL A 318 -2.32 -18.60 -18.79
CA VAL A 318 -1.36 -17.76 -18.06
C VAL A 318 -0.17 -17.34 -18.92
N PHE A 319 0.35 -18.21 -19.79
CA PHE A 319 1.50 -17.87 -20.63
C PHE A 319 1.14 -16.80 -21.69
N ASP A 320 -0.02 -16.92 -22.33
CA ASP A 320 -0.49 -15.95 -23.32
C ASP A 320 -0.66 -14.56 -22.69
N ILE A 321 -1.17 -14.49 -21.46
CA ILE A 321 -1.33 -13.24 -20.73
C ILE A 321 0.04 -12.68 -20.30
N LEU A 322 0.94 -13.52 -19.79
CA LEU A 322 2.27 -13.12 -19.30
C LEU A 322 3.19 -12.57 -20.39
N GLU A 323 3.06 -13.04 -21.63
CA GLU A 323 3.97 -12.70 -22.72
C GLU A 323 4.09 -11.17 -22.91
N GLY A 324 2.98 -10.46 -22.80
CA GLY A 324 2.87 -9.02 -23.06
C GLY A 324 3.45 -8.08 -22.00
N TYR A 325 3.99 -8.60 -20.88
CA TYR A 325 4.39 -7.80 -19.73
C TYR A 325 5.84 -8.06 -19.28
N ASP A 326 6.45 -7.04 -18.68
CA ASP A 326 7.84 -7.07 -18.24
C ASP A 326 7.96 -7.57 -16.79
N VAL A 327 7.00 -7.21 -15.94
CA VAL A 327 6.96 -7.53 -14.50
C VAL A 327 5.56 -7.95 -14.09
N VAL A 328 5.46 -8.91 -13.16
CA VAL A 328 4.19 -9.40 -12.62
C VAL A 328 4.06 -9.03 -11.14
N ILE A 329 2.95 -8.39 -10.77
CA ILE A 329 2.54 -8.14 -9.39
C ILE A 329 1.47 -9.16 -9.02
N VAL A 330 1.72 -9.91 -7.96
CA VAL A 330 0.79 -10.91 -7.44
C VAL A 330 0.04 -10.33 -6.26
N ALA A 331 -1.25 -10.06 -6.49
CA ALA A 331 -2.16 -9.41 -5.57
C ALA A 331 -3.40 -10.27 -5.27
N VAL A 332 -3.21 -11.60 -5.30
CA VAL A 332 -4.22 -12.62 -4.99
C VAL A 332 -4.12 -13.08 -3.54
N ASP A 333 -5.23 -13.57 -2.99
CA ASP A 333 -5.37 -13.94 -1.58
C ASP A 333 -5.45 -15.46 -1.35
N ASN A 334 -5.19 -16.27 -2.38
CA ASN A 334 -5.22 -17.72 -2.28
C ASN A 334 -3.90 -18.35 -2.77
N PHE A 335 -3.50 -19.46 -2.11
CA PHE A 335 -2.28 -20.17 -2.43
C PHE A 335 -2.26 -20.78 -3.84
N PRO A 336 -3.32 -21.44 -4.35
CA PRO A 336 -3.29 -22.02 -5.71
C PRO A 336 -2.87 -21.03 -6.80
N ALA A 337 -3.44 -19.81 -6.80
CA ALA A 337 -3.05 -18.78 -7.75
C ALA A 337 -1.61 -18.30 -7.56
N ARG A 338 -1.13 -18.15 -6.31
CA ARG A 338 0.28 -17.78 -6.03
C ARG A 338 1.26 -18.82 -6.55
N PHE A 339 0.98 -20.11 -6.35
CA PHE A 339 1.81 -21.20 -6.85
C PHE A 339 1.76 -21.30 -8.38
N LEU A 340 0.59 -21.15 -9.00
CA LEU A 340 0.45 -21.06 -10.46
C LEU A 340 1.31 -19.93 -11.03
N LEU A 341 1.21 -18.74 -10.45
CA LEU A 341 1.97 -17.56 -10.89
C LEU A 341 3.47 -17.72 -10.68
N ASN A 342 3.90 -18.22 -9.53
CA ASN A 342 5.30 -18.49 -9.27
C ASN A 342 5.89 -19.42 -10.34
N ASP A 343 5.22 -20.54 -10.61
CA ASP A 343 5.70 -21.54 -11.55
C ASP A 343 5.66 -21.00 -12.99
N ALA A 344 4.58 -20.31 -13.38
CA ALA A 344 4.46 -19.71 -14.71
C ALA A 344 5.52 -18.63 -14.95
N CYS A 345 5.74 -17.73 -13.99
CA CYS A 345 6.78 -16.71 -14.06
C CYS A 345 8.19 -17.33 -14.12
N PHE A 346 8.43 -18.39 -13.35
CA PHE A 346 9.69 -19.15 -13.42
C PHE A 346 9.94 -19.72 -14.82
N PHE A 347 8.95 -20.41 -15.41
CA PHE A 347 9.08 -20.99 -16.75
C PHE A 347 9.14 -19.94 -17.87
N ALA A 348 8.43 -18.81 -17.71
CA ALA A 348 8.43 -17.71 -18.67
C ALA A 348 9.63 -16.75 -18.52
N GLY A 349 10.45 -16.92 -17.48
CA GLY A 349 11.57 -16.02 -17.17
C GLY A 349 11.12 -14.60 -16.78
N LYS A 350 9.92 -14.45 -16.21
CA LYS A 350 9.35 -13.16 -15.82
C LYS A 350 9.62 -12.90 -14.32
N PRO A 351 10.09 -11.70 -13.93
CA PRO A 351 10.17 -11.34 -12.52
C PRO A 351 8.76 -11.17 -11.94
N MET A 352 8.60 -11.58 -10.69
CA MET A 352 7.35 -11.54 -9.94
C MET A 352 7.56 -10.86 -8.60
N ILE A 353 6.58 -10.08 -8.16
CA ILE A 353 6.58 -9.44 -6.83
C ILE A 353 5.36 -9.94 -6.07
N ASP A 354 5.59 -10.70 -5.00
CA ASP A 354 4.55 -11.22 -4.12
C ASP A 354 4.38 -10.34 -2.89
N ALA A 355 3.13 -10.23 -2.43
CA ALA A 355 2.84 -9.75 -1.10
C ALA A 355 1.70 -10.55 -0.45
N GLY A 356 1.76 -10.73 0.86
CA GLY A 356 0.72 -11.34 1.68
C GLY A 356 0.24 -10.38 2.75
N VAL A 357 -1.04 -10.46 3.11
CA VAL A 357 -1.59 -9.72 4.25
C VAL A 357 -2.58 -10.60 5.01
N ILE A 358 -2.60 -10.46 6.33
CA ILE A 358 -3.59 -11.10 7.21
C ILE A 358 -3.74 -10.24 8.46
N ARG A 359 -4.97 -9.86 8.83
CA ARG A 359 -5.24 -8.99 10.00
C ARG A 359 -4.44 -7.69 10.00
N PHE A 360 -3.31 -7.65 10.71
CA PHE A 360 -2.39 -6.52 10.86
C PHE A 360 -1.00 -6.78 10.25
N ASP A 361 -0.75 -7.99 9.75
CA ASP A 361 0.54 -8.47 9.32
C ASP A 361 0.67 -8.48 7.80
N GLY A 362 1.81 -8.03 7.30
CA GLY A 362 2.14 -7.99 5.88
C GLY A 362 3.48 -8.63 5.57
N THR A 363 3.59 -9.26 4.40
CA THR A 363 4.87 -9.73 3.85
C THR A 363 5.04 -9.30 2.41
N SER A 364 6.29 -9.07 1.98
CA SER A 364 6.61 -8.84 0.57
C SER A 364 7.98 -9.43 0.21
N MET A 365 8.08 -9.97 -1.01
CA MET A 365 9.34 -10.40 -1.61
C MET A 365 9.31 -10.22 -3.13
N THR A 366 10.49 -10.18 -3.72
CA THR A 366 10.67 -10.15 -5.18
C THR A 366 11.29 -11.48 -5.60
N ILE A 367 10.82 -12.06 -6.70
CA ILE A 367 11.26 -13.36 -7.22
C ILE A 367 11.79 -13.12 -8.63
N ILE A 368 13.07 -13.41 -8.85
CA ILE A 368 13.76 -13.11 -10.11
C ILE A 368 14.25 -14.40 -10.76
N SER A 369 13.44 -14.89 -11.70
CA SER A 369 13.78 -15.94 -12.67
C SER A 369 14.53 -17.16 -12.11
N LYS A 370 15.16 -17.94 -12.99
CA LYS A 370 15.76 -19.24 -12.71
C LYS A 370 17.11 -19.16 -11.98
N GLU A 371 17.76 -18.00 -12.03
CA GLU A 371 19.18 -17.85 -11.73
C GLU A 371 19.47 -17.01 -10.49
N ILE A 372 18.52 -16.17 -10.04
CA ILE A 372 18.78 -15.14 -9.01
C ILE A 372 17.80 -15.30 -7.84
N GLY A 373 18.31 -15.86 -6.74
CA GLY A 373 17.58 -15.92 -5.46
C GLY A 373 16.57 -17.08 -5.35
N PRO A 374 15.83 -17.15 -4.22
CA PRO A 374 14.75 -18.09 -3.99
C PRO A 374 13.52 -17.81 -4.86
N CYS A 375 12.80 -18.87 -5.24
CA CYS A 375 11.42 -18.73 -5.73
C CYS A 375 10.43 -18.83 -4.56
N TYR A 376 9.13 -18.64 -4.82
CA TYR A 376 8.09 -18.74 -3.79
C TYR A 376 8.13 -20.11 -3.08
N ARG A 377 8.40 -21.19 -3.83
CA ARG A 377 8.50 -22.54 -3.25
C ARG A 377 9.70 -22.74 -2.32
N CYS A 378 10.75 -21.93 -2.42
CA CYS A 378 11.84 -21.97 -1.44
C CYS A 378 11.40 -21.45 -0.07
N THR A 379 10.34 -20.63 -0.01
CA THR A 379 9.79 -20.10 1.24
C THR A 379 8.63 -20.95 1.74
N LEU A 380 7.80 -21.43 0.82
CA LEU A 380 6.67 -22.30 1.09
C LEU A 380 6.67 -23.48 0.09
N PRO A 381 7.27 -24.63 0.45
CA PRO A 381 7.48 -25.75 -0.48
C PRO A 381 6.20 -26.29 -1.12
N ASP A 382 5.13 -26.42 -0.32
CA ASP A 382 3.87 -27.03 -0.71
C ASP A 382 2.69 -26.15 -0.31
N ILE A 383 1.58 -26.28 -1.04
CA ILE A 383 0.32 -25.62 -0.71
C ILE A 383 -0.16 -26.15 0.66
N PRO A 384 -0.39 -25.28 1.65
CA PRO A 384 -0.95 -25.70 2.93
C PRO A 384 -2.29 -26.40 2.70
N THR A 385 -2.50 -27.56 3.35
CA THR A 385 -3.79 -28.26 3.31
C THR A 385 -4.94 -27.34 3.72
N SER A 386 -6.04 -27.35 2.98
CA SER A 386 -7.23 -26.52 3.19
C SER A 386 -7.67 -26.51 4.67
N GLY A 387 -7.98 -25.33 5.20
CA GLY A 387 -8.44 -25.13 6.59
C GLY A 387 -7.35 -24.88 7.64
N LYS A 388 -6.06 -24.95 7.28
CA LYS A 388 -4.96 -24.64 8.24
C LYS A 388 -4.62 -23.15 8.35
N ILE A 389 -4.92 -22.35 7.32
CA ILE A 389 -4.65 -20.91 7.30
C ILE A 389 -5.96 -20.22 6.89
N PRO A 390 -6.58 -19.44 7.78
CA PRO A 390 -7.84 -18.79 7.48
C PRO A 390 -7.64 -17.62 6.51
N SER A 391 -8.66 -17.33 5.71
CA SER A 391 -8.62 -16.27 4.70
C SER A 391 -8.76 -14.87 5.31
N CYS A 392 -8.43 -13.83 4.54
CA CYS A 392 -8.76 -12.45 4.89
C CYS A 392 -10.28 -12.25 5.06
N ALA A 393 -11.09 -13.03 4.35
CA ALA A 393 -12.54 -12.96 4.47
C ALA A 393 -13.02 -13.45 5.84
N GLU A 394 -12.36 -14.45 6.41
CA GLU A 394 -12.68 -15.04 7.71
C GLU A 394 -12.08 -14.26 8.89
N THR A 395 -10.84 -13.79 8.77
CA THR A 395 -10.10 -13.15 9.88
C THR A 395 -10.22 -11.64 9.93
N GLY A 396 -10.61 -11.01 8.82
CA GLY A 396 -10.55 -9.57 8.66
C GLY A 396 -9.16 -9.06 8.34
N VAL A 397 -9.10 -7.80 7.92
CA VAL A 397 -7.86 -7.11 7.57
C VAL A 397 -8.05 -5.61 7.78
N LEU A 398 -7.05 -4.98 8.40
CA LEU A 398 -7.04 -3.53 8.59
C LEU A 398 -6.87 -2.84 7.23
N GLY A 399 -7.83 -2.02 6.83
CA GLY A 399 -7.94 -1.48 5.46
C GLY A 399 -6.66 -0.86 4.88
N PRO A 400 -5.91 -0.03 5.62
CA PRO A 400 -4.64 0.54 5.16
C PRO A 400 -3.49 -0.48 4.94
N LEU A 401 -3.52 -1.65 5.58
CA LEU A 401 -2.42 -2.64 5.52
C LEU A 401 -2.16 -3.15 4.08
N PRO A 402 -3.17 -3.64 3.33
CA PRO A 402 -3.00 -3.94 1.91
C PRO A 402 -2.47 -2.75 1.09
N GLY A 403 -2.80 -1.52 1.48
CA GLY A 403 -2.23 -0.28 0.93
C GLY A 403 -0.73 -0.22 1.04
N ILE A 404 -0.22 -0.36 2.26
CA ILE A 404 1.21 -0.35 2.57
C ILE A 404 1.94 -1.42 1.74
N MET A 405 1.44 -2.64 1.75
CA MET A 405 2.10 -3.76 1.06
C MET A 405 2.00 -3.63 -0.47
N GLY A 406 0.87 -3.21 -1.04
CA GLY A 406 0.75 -2.98 -2.48
C GLY A 406 1.58 -1.79 -2.97
N PHE A 407 1.79 -0.76 -2.14
CA PHE A 407 2.74 0.30 -2.46
C PHE A 407 4.20 -0.19 -2.44
N ILE A 408 4.57 -1.09 -1.53
CA ILE A 408 5.87 -1.80 -1.60
C ILE A 408 5.98 -2.57 -2.93
N GLN A 409 4.92 -3.29 -3.35
CA GLN A 409 4.93 -4.01 -4.63
C GLN A 409 5.15 -3.05 -5.82
N SER A 410 4.48 -1.90 -5.83
CA SER A 410 4.67 -0.90 -6.89
C SER A 410 6.08 -0.33 -6.93
N ALA A 411 6.70 -0.11 -5.76
CA ALA A 411 8.06 0.38 -5.65
C ALA A 411 9.08 -0.66 -6.17
N GLU A 412 8.90 -1.95 -5.85
CA GLU A 412 9.73 -3.04 -6.42
C GLU A 412 9.59 -3.11 -7.95
N ALA A 413 8.36 -2.97 -8.49
CA ALA A 413 8.13 -3.00 -9.92
C ALA A 413 8.82 -1.84 -10.63
N ALA A 414 8.72 -0.63 -10.06
CA ALA A 414 9.40 0.54 -10.57
C ALA A 414 10.93 0.36 -10.58
N LYS A 415 11.50 -0.18 -9.50
CA LYS A 415 12.93 -0.49 -9.40
C LYS A 415 13.41 -1.52 -10.41
N LEU A 416 12.64 -2.58 -10.64
CA LEU A 416 12.92 -3.58 -11.68
C LEU A 416 12.98 -2.92 -13.07
N LEU A 417 11.95 -2.15 -13.41
CA LEU A 417 11.83 -1.49 -14.72
C LEU A 417 12.91 -0.44 -14.95
N SER A 418 13.28 0.31 -13.91
CA SER A 418 14.31 1.34 -14.00
C SER A 418 15.74 0.82 -13.75
N SER A 419 15.89 -0.45 -13.34
CA SER A 419 17.18 -1.03 -12.89
C SER A 419 17.86 -0.20 -11.79
N GLN A 420 17.10 0.23 -10.78
CA GLN A 420 17.59 1.06 -9.69
C GLN A 420 17.39 0.40 -8.32
N GLY A 421 18.24 0.77 -7.37
CA GLY A 421 18.12 0.36 -5.98
C GLY A 421 18.43 -1.11 -5.71
N GLN A 422 17.95 -1.58 -4.56
CA GLN A 422 18.11 -2.95 -4.10
C GLN A 422 16.74 -3.60 -4.00
N LEU A 423 16.60 -4.75 -4.65
CA LEU A 423 15.35 -5.50 -4.67
C LEU A 423 15.20 -6.37 -3.42
N LEU A 424 14.01 -6.93 -3.25
CA LEU A 424 13.70 -7.97 -2.27
C LEU A 424 13.96 -9.39 -2.82
N SER A 425 14.91 -9.53 -3.74
CA SER A 425 15.20 -10.80 -4.43
C SER A 425 15.79 -11.89 -3.55
N ASP A 426 16.38 -11.51 -2.41
CA ASP A 426 17.01 -12.39 -1.43
C ASP A 426 16.52 -12.07 0.01
N ARG A 427 15.40 -11.36 0.13
CA ARG A 427 14.88 -10.85 1.40
C ARG A 427 13.36 -10.89 1.43
N VAL A 428 12.79 -11.16 2.60
CA VAL A 428 11.37 -10.87 2.90
C VAL A 428 11.33 -9.66 3.80
N VAL A 429 10.49 -8.70 3.43
CA VAL A 429 10.03 -7.67 4.37
C VAL A 429 8.79 -8.21 5.06
N TYR A 430 8.83 -8.27 6.38
CA TYR A 430 7.68 -8.50 7.25
C TYR A 430 7.31 -7.18 7.93
N PHE A 431 6.04 -6.83 7.88
CA PHE A 431 5.49 -5.65 8.53
C PHE A 431 4.47 -6.07 9.57
N ASP A 432 4.72 -5.68 10.81
CA ASP A 432 3.76 -5.75 11.90
C ASP A 432 3.08 -4.38 12.04
N GLY A 433 1.85 -4.28 11.52
CA GLY A 433 1.07 -3.05 11.58
C GLY A 433 0.57 -2.71 12.97
N LEU A 434 0.49 -3.67 13.89
CA LEU A 434 0.06 -3.39 15.25
C LEU A 434 1.16 -2.65 16.01
N PHE A 435 2.43 -2.93 15.74
CA PHE A 435 3.58 -2.30 16.39
C PHE A 435 4.34 -1.27 15.53
N SER A 436 3.87 -1.06 14.29
CA SER A 436 4.51 -0.18 13.29
C SER A 436 5.98 -0.52 13.10
N SER A 437 6.29 -1.82 13.01
CA SER A 437 7.65 -2.34 12.90
C SER A 437 7.84 -3.14 11.63
N PHE A 438 9.00 -2.94 11.01
CA PHE A 438 9.42 -3.68 9.83
C PHE A 438 10.62 -4.56 10.21
N HIS A 439 10.60 -5.78 9.70
CA HIS A 439 11.68 -6.74 9.86
C HIS A 439 12.09 -7.26 8.48
N THR A 440 13.39 -7.26 8.21
CA THR A 440 13.92 -7.78 6.95
C THR A 440 14.66 -9.09 7.23
N LEU A 441 14.16 -10.18 6.67
CA LEU A 441 14.72 -11.52 6.81
C LEU A 441 15.42 -11.90 5.51
N ARG A 442 16.67 -12.35 5.58
CA ARG A 442 17.36 -12.90 4.40
C ARG A 442 16.80 -14.28 4.07
N LEU A 443 16.57 -14.52 2.79
CA LEU A 443 16.19 -15.80 2.25
C LEU A 443 17.30 -16.34 1.36
N ASN A 444 17.57 -17.63 1.53
CA ASN A 444 18.47 -18.36 0.65
C ASN A 444 17.65 -19.22 -0.31
N LYS A 445 18.17 -19.40 -1.51
CA LYS A 445 17.68 -20.42 -2.43
C LYS A 445 17.85 -21.80 -1.78
N ASP A 446 16.81 -22.62 -1.86
CA ASP A 446 16.88 -24.02 -1.42
C ASP A 446 17.33 -24.92 -2.58
N ASP A 447 18.47 -25.58 -2.41
CA ASP A 447 19.04 -26.51 -3.39
C ASP A 447 18.14 -27.72 -3.66
N ASN A 448 17.23 -28.05 -2.73
CA ASN A 448 16.24 -29.13 -2.86
C ASN A 448 14.87 -28.65 -3.34
N CYS A 449 14.72 -27.36 -3.69
CA CYS A 449 13.45 -26.83 -4.16
C CYS A 449 12.94 -27.59 -5.39
N ALA A 450 11.69 -28.06 -5.31
CA ALA A 450 11.04 -28.84 -6.37
C ALA A 450 11.00 -28.15 -7.74
N LEU A 451 11.04 -26.81 -7.77
CA LEU A 451 11.00 -26.01 -9.00
C LEU A 451 12.37 -25.48 -9.43
N CYS A 452 13.06 -24.74 -8.55
CA CYS A 452 14.29 -24.01 -8.91
C CYS A 452 15.58 -24.63 -8.35
N GLY A 453 15.49 -25.75 -7.63
CA GLY A 453 16.63 -26.45 -7.02
C GLY A 453 17.58 -27.08 -8.04
N THR A 454 18.62 -27.76 -7.54
CA THR A 454 19.67 -28.39 -8.36
C THR A 454 19.18 -29.63 -9.11
N ASN A 455 18.20 -30.34 -8.54
CA ASN A 455 17.54 -31.49 -9.15
C ASN A 455 16.01 -31.31 -9.06
N PRO A 456 15.42 -30.42 -9.88
CA PRO A 456 14.01 -30.08 -9.77
C PRO A 456 13.14 -31.29 -10.14
N THR A 457 11.98 -31.42 -9.48
CA THR A 457 10.97 -32.45 -9.77
C THR A 457 9.79 -31.91 -10.57
N ILE A 458 9.63 -30.58 -10.63
CA ILE A 458 8.62 -29.88 -11.42
C ILE A 458 9.28 -29.40 -12.71
N HIS A 459 8.90 -30.03 -13.83
CA HIS A 459 9.47 -29.73 -15.16
C HIS A 459 8.51 -28.99 -16.10
N GLU A 460 7.25 -28.91 -15.73
CA GLU A 460 6.21 -28.21 -16.47
C GLU A 460 5.21 -27.56 -15.52
N LEU A 461 4.44 -26.60 -16.03
CA LEU A 461 3.42 -25.91 -15.24
C LEU A 461 2.36 -26.90 -14.76
N GLN A 462 2.13 -26.94 -13.46
CA GLN A 462 1.15 -27.84 -12.85
C GLN A 462 -0.26 -27.22 -12.90
N LYS A 463 -1.28 -28.08 -12.81
CA LYS A 463 -2.64 -27.63 -12.52
C LYS A 463 -2.82 -27.56 -11.00
N TYR A 464 -3.38 -26.46 -10.53
CA TYR A 464 -3.67 -26.26 -9.12
C TYR A 464 -5.19 -26.24 -8.94
N ASP A 465 -5.70 -27.11 -8.07
CA ASP A 465 -7.12 -27.15 -7.77
C ASP A 465 -7.45 -26.06 -6.75
N PHE A 466 -8.40 -25.21 -7.11
CA PHE A 466 -8.98 -24.22 -6.21
C PHE A 466 -10.04 -24.91 -5.36
N VAL A 467 -9.65 -25.45 -4.20
CA VAL A 467 -10.62 -25.90 -3.22
C VAL A 467 -11.15 -24.67 -2.49
N CYS A 468 -12.15 -24.00 -3.06
CA CYS A 468 -12.99 -23.08 -2.30
C CYS A 468 -13.75 -23.92 -1.27
N ALA A 469 -13.43 -23.77 0.01
CA ALA A 469 -14.21 -24.35 1.09
C ALA A 469 -15.50 -23.52 1.31
N ASP A 470 -16.33 -23.41 0.27
CA ASP A 470 -17.71 -22.93 0.41
C ASP A 470 -18.64 -24.11 0.12
N ALA A 471 -18.89 -24.90 1.17
CA ALA A 471 -20.06 -25.78 1.26
C ALA A 471 -20.41 -25.96 2.74
N GLY A 472 -21.06 -24.95 3.29
CA GLY A 472 -21.94 -25.14 4.44
C GLY A 472 -23.21 -25.89 4.01
N ASP A 473 -23.07 -27.08 3.43
CA ASP A 473 -24.14 -28.07 3.39
C ASP A 473 -24.04 -28.89 4.68
N GLN A 474 -24.57 -28.30 5.77
CA GLN A 474 -25.08 -29.13 6.85
C GLN A 474 -26.35 -29.80 6.32
N GLU A 475 -26.17 -30.97 5.71
CA GLU A 475 -27.26 -31.93 5.56
C GLU A 475 -27.87 -32.17 6.94
N THR A 476 -29.15 -31.79 7.05
CA THR A 476 -30.09 -32.27 8.04
C THR A 476 -29.94 -33.78 8.27
N GLN A 477 -29.54 -34.17 9.49
CA GLN A 477 -30.02 -35.38 10.16
C GLN A 477 -30.28 -35.10 11.63
#